data_AF-A0A2Z5QXI9-F1
#
_entry.id   AF-A0A2Z5QXI9-F1
#
_cell.length_a   1.000
_cell.length_b   1.000
_cell.length_c   1.000
_cell.angle_alpha   90.00
_cell.angle_beta   90.00
_cell.angle_gamma   90.00
#
_symmetry.space_group_name_H-M   'P 1'
#
loop_
_entity.id
_entity.type
_entity.pdbx_description
1 polymer ?
#
loop_
_entity_poly.entity_id
_entity_poly.type
_entity_poly.pdbx_seq_one_letter_code
_entity_poly.pdbx_strand_id
1 'polypeptide(L)'
;MAQLQQVILRRTGIYPLNSVLASDPVPQHELHQRVRVLAELGMVLSTESQKTLMRMSEHELADLIADWKHLHGGDRGGCAFRKDFDIIEPTLTDTQRYTEQMLHYVTRFMGRREMAKHLCLYTVACPCCDAIWWFANNQPYGDIPDAQVITDFRPYDWQLACERGELSHSERDQREVVLLRGEGRIVPLICSLFTEIATQNQVYSEFDRADLLTLATHLVFYDALPTLEGPFAFRENLAFLAAAISTDYAHQARTLNEVLRIAVALSNINLLGTEGDLGLSEPSRFKLRRHQRTFIARLINTLCERDYEAACYDTATHAERFKRLARTIHPGEYPSLVYLNVWADALYNGEMRSYESEVDAAYRSCDVDEVTRVLSRRPGVFARQLNRALRYFSGDQQQVADAFCQVAPRVAAPLLVQMHNMYTNIAAGSGQHRLVIDKAGVGSVVPAGSYTQRQLELGLHAVKSGLSGRLSGVRVHVPHDVGSLAMPLGNRNASESLLGLSRYNRVRLDPQAMQAKSPAKNSVIRLFTYWNSPADVDLSVLLYDAKGALLDRVWYGSQRAKKYCYHSGT
;
A
#
# COMPACT_ATOMS: atom_id res chain seq x y z
N MET A 1 -4.80 17.15 13.38
CA MET A 1 -3.43 16.71 13.08
C MET A 1 -2.94 15.86 14.25
N ALA A 2 -2.22 14.77 14.00
CA ALA A 2 -1.71 13.89 15.06
C ALA A 2 -0.59 14.61 15.85
N GLN A 3 -0.59 14.43 17.18
CA GLN A 3 0.47 14.98 18.04
C GLN A 3 1.77 14.18 17.86
N LEU A 4 2.93 14.81 18.05
CA LEU A 4 4.25 14.16 17.92
C LEU A 4 4.37 12.88 18.75
N GLN A 5 3.88 12.92 19.99
CA GLN A 5 3.84 11.78 20.91
C GLN A 5 3.09 10.59 20.31
N GLN A 6 1.94 10.83 19.67
CA GLN A 6 1.14 9.80 19.03
C GLN A 6 1.86 9.17 17.83
N VAL A 7 2.57 9.98 17.05
CA VAL A 7 3.34 9.50 15.89
C VAL A 7 4.46 8.57 16.34
N ILE A 8 5.26 9.00 17.32
CA ILE A 8 6.38 8.20 17.83
C ILE A 8 5.85 6.92 18.50
N LEU A 9 4.82 7.03 19.34
CA LEU A 9 4.23 5.87 20.03
C LEU A 9 3.71 4.84 19.04
N ARG A 10 2.99 5.26 17.99
CA ARG A 10 2.45 4.34 16.98
C ARG A 10 3.54 3.64 16.16
N ARG A 11 4.64 4.34 15.84
CA ARG A 11 5.70 3.83 14.96
C ARG A 11 6.74 2.98 15.69
N THR A 12 7.01 3.27 16.96
CA THR A 12 8.13 2.63 17.68
C THR A 12 7.77 2.02 19.02
N GLY A 13 6.55 2.23 19.53
CA GLY A 13 6.21 1.90 20.91
C GLY A 13 6.91 2.80 21.94
N ILE A 14 7.52 3.91 21.52
CA ILE A 14 8.22 4.84 22.43
C ILE A 14 7.30 6.02 22.72
N TYR A 15 7.14 6.38 24.00
CA TYR A 15 6.44 7.59 24.39
C TYR A 15 7.43 8.66 24.89
N PRO A 16 7.60 9.78 24.17
CA PRO A 16 8.46 10.87 24.62
C PRO A 16 7.73 11.76 25.65
N LEU A 17 8.41 12.05 26.75
CA LEU A 17 7.92 12.96 27.78
C LEU A 17 8.44 14.38 27.53
N ASN A 18 7.54 15.37 27.52
CA ASN A 18 7.90 16.79 27.41
C ASN A 18 8.55 17.24 28.74
N SER A 19 9.85 17.54 28.75
CA SER A 19 10.54 18.13 29.93
C SER A 19 10.24 19.64 30.04
N VAL A 20 10.24 20.34 31.19
CA VAL A 20 11.02 20.25 32.43
C VAL A 20 10.12 20.62 33.62
N LEU A 21 9.71 19.65 34.43
CA LEU A 21 9.42 19.86 35.85
C LEU A 21 9.93 18.63 36.60
N ALA A 22 10.87 18.83 37.53
CA ALA A 22 11.30 17.79 38.44
C ALA A 22 10.13 17.48 39.38
N SER A 23 9.23 16.58 38.96
CA SER A 23 8.30 15.94 39.86
C SER A 23 9.09 15.06 40.81
N ASP A 24 8.88 15.28 42.11
CA ASP A 24 9.40 14.39 43.13
C ASP A 24 8.92 12.96 42.87
N PRO A 25 9.75 11.94 43.14
CA PRO A 25 9.36 10.55 42.95
C PRO A 25 8.11 10.24 43.79
N VAL A 26 7.07 9.69 43.15
CA VAL A 26 5.86 9.26 43.87
C VAL A 26 6.16 8.03 44.74
N PRO A 27 5.43 7.80 45.85
CA PRO A 27 5.62 6.62 46.70
C PRO A 27 5.46 5.29 45.95
N GLN A 28 6.17 4.24 46.38
CA GLN A 28 6.12 2.89 45.76
C GLN A 28 4.71 2.30 45.65
N HIS A 29 3.80 2.61 46.58
CA HIS A 29 2.42 2.13 46.51
C HIS A 29 1.66 2.72 45.31
N GLU A 30 1.90 3.99 45.00
CA GLU A 30 1.28 4.70 43.89
C GLU A 30 1.85 4.22 42.55
N LEU A 31 3.14 3.86 42.49
CA LEU A 31 3.74 3.20 41.33
C LEU A 31 3.01 1.90 40.96
N HIS A 32 2.74 1.04 41.94
CA HIS A 32 2.02 -0.21 41.71
C HIS A 32 0.63 0.05 41.12
N GLN A 33 -0.06 1.10 41.59
CA GLN A 33 -1.36 1.50 41.04
C GLN A 33 -1.22 1.98 39.58
N ARG A 34 -0.25 2.85 39.29
CA ARG A 34 0.01 3.34 37.92
C ARG A 34 0.38 2.21 36.95
N VAL A 35 1.28 1.30 37.34
CA VAL A 35 1.65 0.12 36.54
C VAL A 35 0.43 -0.76 36.29
N ARG A 36 -0.41 -0.97 37.30
CA ARG A 36 -1.64 -1.75 37.17
C ARG A 36 -2.61 -1.12 36.17
N VAL A 37 -2.85 0.19 36.24
CA VAL A 37 -3.74 0.91 35.30
C VAL A 37 -3.24 0.76 33.85
N LEU A 38 -1.94 0.91 33.60
CA LEU A 38 -1.38 0.75 32.25
C LEU A 38 -1.40 -0.72 31.78
N ALA A 39 -1.20 -1.68 32.68
CA ALA A 39 -1.32 -3.11 32.37
C ALA A 39 -2.77 -3.53 32.07
N GLU A 40 -3.76 -2.90 32.71
CA GLU A 40 -5.20 -3.07 32.40
C GLU A 40 -5.53 -2.56 30.99
N LEU A 41 -4.79 -1.57 30.48
CA LEU A 41 -4.86 -1.07 29.09
C LEU A 41 -4.01 -1.88 28.09
N GLY A 42 -3.36 -2.97 28.53
CA GLY A 42 -2.56 -3.85 27.68
C GLY A 42 -1.11 -3.41 27.42
N MET A 43 -0.60 -2.42 28.17
CA MET A 43 0.79 -1.95 28.05
C MET A 43 1.76 -2.78 28.90
N VAL A 44 2.95 -3.05 28.36
CA VAL A 44 4.08 -3.60 29.12
C VAL A 44 5.20 -2.60 29.19
N LEU A 45 5.67 -2.31 30.40
CA LEU A 45 6.76 -1.36 30.64
C LEU A 45 8.05 -2.09 31.01
N SER A 46 9.15 -1.71 30.36
CA SER A 46 10.50 -2.13 30.76
C SER A 46 10.86 -1.65 32.17
N THR A 47 11.85 -2.27 32.81
CA THR A 47 12.33 -1.85 34.13
C THR A 47 12.82 -0.40 34.16
N GLU A 48 13.36 0.09 33.04
CA GLU A 48 13.75 1.48 32.89
C GLU A 48 12.53 2.41 32.77
N SER A 49 11.53 2.02 31.98
CA SER A 49 10.25 2.73 31.88
C SER A 49 9.54 2.85 33.22
N GLN A 50 9.58 1.82 34.09
CA GLN A 50 8.98 1.89 35.43
C GLN A 50 9.66 2.95 36.32
N LYS A 51 10.98 3.11 36.21
CA LYS A 51 11.72 4.19 36.90
C LYS A 51 11.37 5.57 36.35
N THR A 52 11.08 5.65 35.05
CA THR A 52 10.61 6.89 34.42
C THR A 52 9.18 7.23 34.83
N LEU A 53 8.30 6.23 34.92
CA LEU A 53 6.91 6.35 35.38
C LEU A 53 6.80 6.88 36.82
N MET A 54 7.74 6.49 37.70
CA MET A 54 7.88 7.03 39.06
C MET A 54 8.08 8.54 39.11
N ARG A 55 8.63 9.11 38.04
CA ARG A 55 8.99 10.53 37.95
C ARG A 55 8.13 11.27 36.93
N MET A 56 7.05 10.64 36.46
CA MET A 56 6.07 11.21 35.54
C MET A 56 5.00 11.96 36.35
N SER A 57 4.62 13.15 35.92
CA SER A 57 3.50 13.90 36.50
C SER A 57 2.16 13.24 36.18
N GLU A 58 1.11 13.58 36.92
CA GLU A 58 -0.26 13.12 36.63
C GLU A 58 -0.76 13.58 35.26
N HIS A 59 -0.33 14.76 34.81
CA HIS A 59 -0.71 15.28 33.49
C HIS A 59 -0.05 14.46 32.36
N GLU A 60 1.25 14.20 32.45
CA GLU A 60 1.97 13.36 31.50
C GLU A 60 1.38 11.93 31.46
N LEU A 61 0.99 11.38 32.62
CA LEU A 61 0.33 10.08 32.72
C LEU A 61 -1.05 10.08 32.03
N ALA A 62 -1.84 11.14 32.24
CA ALA A 62 -3.14 11.30 31.60
C ALA A 62 -3.00 11.41 30.06
N ASP A 63 -2.01 12.15 29.58
CA ASP A 63 -1.72 12.29 28.15
C ASP A 63 -1.31 10.95 27.53
N LEU A 64 -0.42 10.20 28.19
CA LEU A 64 -0.05 8.84 27.76
C LEU A 64 -1.27 7.92 27.66
N ILE A 65 -2.14 7.93 28.67
CA ILE A 65 -3.36 7.12 28.68
C ILE A 65 -4.31 7.54 27.56
N ALA A 66 -4.48 8.84 27.34
CA ALA A 66 -5.34 9.38 26.30
C ALA A 66 -4.83 9.00 24.89
N ASP A 67 -3.53 9.19 24.65
CA ASP A 67 -2.86 8.82 23.39
C ASP A 67 -2.94 7.32 23.15
N TRP A 68 -2.69 6.50 24.18
CA TRP A 68 -2.81 5.04 24.09
C TRP A 68 -4.22 4.59 23.73
N LYS A 69 -5.23 5.14 24.41
CA LYS A 69 -6.65 4.85 24.12
C LYS A 69 -7.04 5.28 22.72
N HIS A 70 -6.56 6.44 22.27
CA HIS A 70 -6.83 6.95 20.92
C HIS A 70 -6.22 6.05 19.84
N LEU A 71 -4.97 5.62 20.01
CA LEU A 71 -4.24 4.84 19.01
C LEU A 71 -4.62 3.36 18.98
N HIS A 72 -4.95 2.79 20.13
CA HIS A 72 -5.05 1.34 20.30
C HIS A 72 -6.40 0.86 20.83
N GLY A 73 -7.36 1.79 21.01
CA GLY A 73 -8.77 1.45 21.27
C GLY A 73 -8.93 0.58 22.53
N GLY A 74 -8.20 0.92 23.60
CA GLY A 74 -8.02 0.11 24.81
C GLY A 74 -9.30 -0.29 25.58
N ASP A 75 -10.49 0.14 25.14
CA ASP A 75 -11.76 -0.41 25.60
C ASP A 75 -12.39 -1.30 24.51
N ARG A 76 -11.95 -2.57 24.42
CA ARG A 76 -12.75 -3.64 23.79
C ARG A 76 -13.85 -4.14 24.75
N GLY A 77 -14.42 -3.22 25.50
CA GLY A 77 -15.49 -3.41 26.47
C GLY A 77 -16.09 -2.05 26.82
N GLY A 78 -16.82 -1.47 25.86
CA GLY A 78 -17.72 -0.32 26.05
C GLY A 78 -17.26 0.80 27.00
N CYS A 79 -16.61 1.84 26.47
CA CYS A 79 -16.82 3.28 26.77
C CYS A 79 -15.71 4.13 26.15
N ALA A 80 -15.75 4.32 24.82
CA ALA A 80 -15.17 5.54 24.27
C ALA A 80 -16.24 6.63 24.41
N PHE A 81 -16.06 7.60 25.32
CA PHE A 81 -16.40 9.02 25.12
C PHE A 81 -16.03 9.85 26.37
N ARG A 82 -15.55 11.07 26.12
CA ARG A 82 -14.97 12.04 27.08
C ARG A 82 -15.93 12.39 28.23
N LYS A 83 -15.37 12.72 29.39
CA LYS A 83 -16.10 13.19 30.58
C LYS A 83 -16.65 14.63 30.46
N ASP A 84 -16.23 15.40 29.45
CA ASP A 84 -16.49 16.85 29.39
C ASP A 84 -17.03 17.28 28.01
N PHE A 85 -18.20 16.79 27.60
CA PHE A 85 -18.87 17.27 26.39
C PHE A 85 -19.69 18.53 26.70
N ASP A 86 -19.22 19.67 26.22
CA ASP A 86 -19.95 20.94 26.28
C ASP A 86 -20.93 21.01 25.08
N ILE A 87 -22.21 21.26 25.36
CA ILE A 87 -23.37 21.05 24.46
C ILE A 87 -23.41 22.00 23.24
N ILE A 88 -22.38 22.83 23.03
CA ILE A 88 -22.41 23.93 22.06
C ILE A 88 -21.14 23.94 21.20
N GLU A 89 -20.91 22.88 20.42
CA GLU A 89 -19.89 22.87 19.36
C GLU A 89 -20.56 23.17 17.99
N PRO A 90 -20.33 24.35 17.38
CA PRO A 90 -21.08 24.81 16.20
C PRO A 90 -20.66 24.15 14.86
N THR A 91 -19.67 23.25 14.84
CA THR A 91 -19.09 22.68 13.60
C THR A 91 -19.75 21.39 13.10
N LEU A 92 -20.72 20.83 13.84
CA LEU A 92 -21.49 19.66 13.39
C LEU A 92 -22.71 20.09 12.56
N THR A 93 -22.94 19.40 11.44
CA THR A 93 -24.17 19.56 10.65
C THR A 93 -25.39 19.09 11.45
N ASP A 94 -26.57 19.69 11.23
CA ASP A 94 -27.78 19.38 12.00
C ASP A 94 -28.17 17.90 11.93
N THR A 95 -27.90 17.25 10.79
CA THR A 95 -28.12 15.81 10.59
C THR A 95 -27.21 14.98 11.46
N GLN A 96 -25.91 15.30 11.56
CA GLN A 96 -24.98 14.61 12.45
C GLN A 96 -25.33 14.86 13.92
N ARG A 97 -25.78 16.06 14.27
CA ARG A 97 -26.22 16.40 15.62
C ARG A 97 -27.47 15.61 16.04
N TYR A 98 -28.43 15.42 15.13
CA TYR A 98 -29.65 14.64 15.37
C TYR A 98 -29.39 13.13 15.39
N THR A 99 -28.53 12.60 14.51
CA THR A 99 -28.16 11.17 14.49
C THR A 99 -27.46 10.76 15.78
N GLU A 100 -26.55 11.60 16.30
CA GLU A 100 -25.84 11.34 17.54
C GLU A 100 -26.74 11.53 18.78
N GLN A 101 -27.70 12.46 18.76
CA GLN A 101 -28.73 12.56 19.81
C GLN A 101 -29.66 11.34 19.84
N MET A 102 -30.06 10.81 18.68
CA MET A 102 -30.88 9.60 18.60
C MET A 102 -30.10 8.36 19.04
N LEU A 103 -28.83 8.21 18.65
CA LEU A 103 -27.98 7.13 19.13
C LEU A 103 -27.81 7.21 20.66
N HIS A 104 -27.57 8.40 21.21
CA HIS A 104 -27.50 8.62 22.66
C HIS A 104 -28.79 8.21 23.39
N TYR A 105 -29.97 8.51 22.82
CA TYR A 105 -31.26 8.17 23.40
C TYR A 105 -31.58 6.67 23.30
N VAL A 106 -31.24 6.05 22.16
CA VAL A 106 -31.42 4.61 21.89
C VAL A 106 -30.53 3.76 22.78
N THR A 107 -29.24 4.11 22.93
CA THR A 107 -28.31 3.35 23.77
C THR A 107 -28.65 3.42 25.25
N ARG A 108 -29.35 4.47 25.71
CA ARG A 108 -29.76 4.61 27.12
C ARG A 108 -31.04 3.82 27.45
N PHE A 109 -31.89 3.53 26.47
CA PHE A 109 -33.18 2.87 26.67
C PHE A 109 -33.18 1.36 26.38
N MET A 110 -32.18 0.82 25.67
CA MET A 110 -32.06 -0.62 25.40
C MET A 110 -31.66 -1.48 26.61
N GLY A 111 -31.39 -0.88 27.77
CA GLY A 111 -31.07 -1.59 29.02
C GLY A 111 -32.27 -2.04 29.87
N ARG A 112 -33.54 -1.90 29.42
CA ARG A 112 -34.72 -2.29 30.21
C ARG A 112 -35.53 -3.41 29.55
N ARG A 113 -35.72 -4.49 30.31
CA ARG A 113 -36.22 -5.82 29.88
C ARG A 113 -37.72 -5.93 29.53
N GLU A 114 -38.49 -4.85 29.47
CA GLU A 114 -39.97 -4.92 29.44
C GLU A 114 -40.62 -4.67 28.06
N MET A 115 -39.90 -4.28 27.00
CA MET A 115 -40.55 -3.83 25.74
C MET A 115 -40.33 -4.68 24.47
N ALA A 116 -39.80 -5.89 24.57
CA ALA A 116 -39.63 -6.76 23.39
C ALA A 116 -40.92 -7.48 22.92
N LYS A 117 -42.12 -7.12 23.41
CA LYS A 117 -43.37 -7.80 23.03
C LYS A 117 -44.14 -7.17 21.87
N HIS A 118 -43.74 -6.01 21.32
CA HIS A 118 -44.65 -5.29 20.40
C HIS A 118 -44.07 -4.64 19.13
N LEU A 119 -42.85 -4.94 18.65
CA LEU A 119 -42.37 -4.30 17.41
C LEU A 119 -41.64 -5.25 16.46
N CYS A 120 -42.25 -5.51 15.29
CA CYS A 120 -41.57 -5.99 14.09
C CYS A 120 -41.46 -4.81 13.11
N LEU A 121 -40.24 -4.50 12.65
CA LEU A 121 -39.98 -3.47 11.63
C LEU A 121 -39.41 -4.12 10.37
N TYR A 122 -40.00 -3.83 9.22
CA TYR A 122 -39.42 -4.08 7.90
C TYR A 122 -39.27 -2.75 7.17
N THR A 123 -38.13 -2.57 6.50
CA THR A 123 -37.84 -1.41 5.65
C THR A 123 -38.18 -1.73 4.19
N VAL A 124 -38.94 -0.85 3.54
CA VAL A 124 -39.09 -0.83 2.07
C VAL A 124 -38.82 0.60 1.60
N ALA A 125 -37.86 0.77 0.69
CA ALA A 125 -37.46 2.07 0.18
C ALA A 125 -38.36 2.53 -0.98
N CYS A 126 -38.84 3.77 -0.94
CA CYS A 126 -39.52 4.43 -2.07
C CYS A 126 -38.52 5.39 -2.77
N PRO A 127 -38.27 5.29 -4.09
CA PRO A 127 -37.15 5.98 -4.73
C PRO A 127 -37.35 7.46 -5.07
N CYS A 128 -38.44 8.12 -4.64
CA CYS A 128 -38.82 9.45 -5.16
C CYS A 128 -39.02 10.56 -4.13
N CYS A 129 -38.94 10.28 -2.84
CA CYS A 129 -38.86 11.31 -1.81
C CYS A 129 -38.07 10.74 -0.64
N ASP A 130 -37.02 11.41 -0.18
CA ASP A 130 -36.16 10.97 0.93
C ASP A 130 -36.88 11.01 2.28
N ALA A 131 -37.99 10.27 2.41
CA ALA A 131 -38.78 10.11 3.62
C ALA A 131 -39.03 8.62 3.87
N ILE A 132 -38.69 8.15 5.07
CA ILE A 132 -39.11 6.85 5.60
C ILE A 132 -40.44 7.08 6.32
N TRP A 133 -41.52 6.41 5.88
CA TRP A 133 -42.81 6.44 6.55
C TRP A 133 -42.94 5.32 7.58
N TRP A 134 -43.60 5.61 8.72
CA TRP A 134 -43.93 4.63 9.77
C TRP A 134 -45.44 4.37 9.79
N PHE A 135 -45.87 3.11 9.77
CA PHE A 135 -47.28 2.75 9.97
C PHE A 135 -47.42 1.80 11.17
N ALA A 136 -48.34 2.13 12.08
CA ALA A 136 -48.87 1.22 13.10
C ALA A 136 -50.28 0.82 12.67
N ASN A 137 -50.56 -0.47 12.50
CA ASN A 137 -51.91 -0.95 12.19
C ASN A 137 -52.53 -1.68 13.37
N ASN A 138 -53.78 -1.31 13.69
CA ASN A 138 -54.65 -1.92 14.68
C ASN A 138 -55.44 -3.12 14.08
N GLN A 139 -55.33 -4.32 14.69
CA GLN A 139 -56.34 -5.41 14.89
C GLN A 139 -56.88 -6.20 13.66
N PRO A 140 -57.68 -7.31 13.83
CA PRO A 140 -57.41 -8.65 14.42
C PRO A 140 -57.78 -9.82 13.43
N TYR A 141 -57.37 -11.08 13.70
CA TYR A 141 -58.01 -12.39 13.37
C TYR A 141 -57.00 -13.51 13.10
N GLY A 142 -57.23 -14.69 13.71
CA GLY A 142 -56.95 -15.99 13.10
C GLY A 142 -55.95 -16.89 13.83
N ASP A 143 -56.46 -17.90 14.54
CA ASP A 143 -55.73 -19.05 15.08
C ASP A 143 -54.98 -19.84 13.98
N ILE A 144 -53.68 -20.09 14.17
CA ILE A 144 -52.93 -21.18 13.52
C ILE A 144 -51.89 -21.75 14.52
N PRO A 145 -51.71 -23.08 14.56
CA PRO A 145 -51.56 -23.87 15.80
C PRO A 145 -50.13 -24.24 16.20
N ASP A 146 -50.05 -24.73 17.45
CA ASP A 146 -48.97 -25.47 18.12
C ASP A 146 -47.82 -25.95 17.21
N ALA A 147 -46.78 -25.13 17.10
CA ALA A 147 -45.46 -25.57 16.63
C ALA A 147 -44.52 -25.66 17.83
N GLN A 148 -44.11 -26.90 18.13
CA GLN A 148 -43.18 -27.35 19.17
C GLN A 148 -42.28 -26.26 19.76
N VAL A 149 -42.52 -25.94 21.03
CA VAL A 149 -41.59 -25.17 21.86
C VAL A 149 -40.31 -26.00 22.03
N ILE A 150 -39.28 -25.67 21.26
CA ILE A 150 -37.90 -26.05 21.62
C ILE A 150 -37.55 -25.20 22.85
N THR A 151 -37.67 -25.77 24.05
CA THR A 151 -37.47 -25.07 25.33
C THR A 151 -36.01 -24.79 25.72
N ASP A 152 -35.03 -24.99 24.82
CA ASP A 152 -33.61 -24.78 25.15
C ASP A 152 -32.91 -23.70 24.30
N PHE A 153 -33.56 -22.55 24.12
CA PHE A 153 -32.90 -21.33 23.67
C PHE A 153 -32.56 -20.44 24.88
N ARG A 154 -31.30 -20.47 25.33
CA ARG A 154 -30.79 -19.51 26.33
C ARG A 154 -30.30 -18.24 25.61
N PRO A 155 -30.72 -17.03 26.03
CA PRO A 155 -30.19 -15.77 25.52
C PRO A 155 -28.68 -15.67 25.73
N TYR A 156 -27.97 -15.03 24.79
CA TYR A 156 -26.51 -14.84 24.81
C TYR A 156 -26.02 -14.09 26.08
N ASP A 157 -26.92 -13.39 26.77
CA ASP A 157 -26.60 -12.65 28.01
C ASP A 157 -26.56 -13.53 29.26
N TRP A 158 -26.98 -14.80 29.20
CA TRP A 158 -27.01 -15.73 30.34
C TRP A 158 -26.07 -16.93 30.20
N GLN A 159 -25.11 -16.87 29.28
CA GLN A 159 -23.86 -17.58 29.53
C GLN A 159 -23.21 -16.87 30.73
N LEU A 160 -23.01 -17.61 31.83
CA LEU A 160 -21.98 -17.22 32.81
C LEU A 160 -20.81 -16.73 31.99
N ALA A 161 -20.36 -15.48 32.24
CA ALA A 161 -19.16 -14.92 31.62
C ALA A 161 -18.18 -16.07 31.54
N CYS A 162 -17.80 -16.47 30.32
CA CYS A 162 -16.91 -17.61 30.09
C CYS A 162 -15.89 -17.55 31.20
N GLU A 163 -15.91 -18.52 32.15
CA GLU A 163 -15.06 -18.47 33.36
C GLU A 163 -13.74 -17.97 32.87
N ARG A 164 -13.29 -16.79 33.34
CA ARG A 164 -12.14 -16.06 32.78
C ARG A 164 -11.11 -17.09 32.44
N GLY A 165 -11.14 -17.52 31.18
CA GLY A 165 -10.26 -18.56 30.74
C GLY A 165 -8.95 -17.86 30.96
N GLU A 166 -8.04 -18.53 31.62
CA GLU A 166 -6.64 -18.22 31.46
C GLU A 166 -6.36 -18.38 29.96
N LEU A 167 -6.78 -17.39 29.15
CA LEU A 167 -5.96 -16.87 28.09
C LEU A 167 -4.65 -16.64 28.82
N SER A 168 -3.74 -17.59 28.64
CA SER A 168 -2.40 -17.50 29.15
C SER A 168 -1.95 -16.06 28.94
N HIS A 169 -1.29 -15.46 29.92
CA HIS A 169 -0.87 -14.06 29.87
C HIS A 169 -0.20 -13.63 28.53
N SER A 170 0.26 -14.59 27.72
CA SER A 170 0.73 -14.47 26.35
C SER A 170 -0.29 -14.13 25.24
N GLU A 171 -1.61 -14.18 25.47
CA GLU A 171 -2.63 -13.88 24.43
C GLU A 171 -3.24 -12.48 24.53
N ARG A 172 -2.87 -11.70 25.55
CA ARG A 172 -2.97 -10.25 25.44
C ARG A 172 -1.82 -9.85 24.53
N ASP A 173 -2.11 -9.26 23.37
CA ASP A 173 -1.11 -8.58 22.53
C ASP A 173 -0.46 -7.46 23.36
N GLN A 174 0.48 -7.84 24.22
CA GLN A 174 1.19 -6.99 25.13
C GLN A 174 2.17 -6.20 24.30
N ARG A 175 1.88 -4.91 24.11
CA ARG A 175 2.75 -4.01 23.37
C ARG A 175 3.75 -3.44 24.35
N GLU A 176 5.03 -3.73 24.11
CA GLU A 176 6.12 -3.15 24.88
C GLU A 176 6.16 -1.64 24.62
N VAL A 177 6.12 -0.86 25.70
CA VAL A 177 6.17 0.60 25.67
C VAL A 177 7.38 1.10 26.43
N VAL A 178 8.18 1.91 25.75
CA VAL A 178 9.38 2.53 26.31
C VAL A 178 9.11 4.00 26.60
N LEU A 179 9.24 4.41 27.87
CA LEU A 179 9.10 5.80 28.29
C LEU A 179 10.47 6.48 28.25
N LEU A 180 10.63 7.50 27.39
CA LEU A 180 11.87 8.27 27.28
C LEU A 180 11.70 9.67 27.87
N ARG A 181 12.65 10.07 28.72
CA ARG A 181 12.72 11.41 29.35
C ARG A 181 14.02 12.11 28.98
N GLY A 182 13.94 13.35 28.49
CA GLY A 182 15.08 14.22 28.18
C GLY A 182 15.17 14.64 26.70
N GLU A 183 15.50 15.92 26.46
CA GLU A 183 15.40 16.59 25.15
C GLU A 183 16.41 16.08 24.10
N GLY A 184 17.59 15.62 24.52
CA GLY A 184 18.72 15.37 23.60
C GLY A 184 18.59 14.15 22.68
N ARG A 185 17.66 13.22 22.94
CA ARG A 185 17.49 11.98 22.13
C ARG A 185 16.31 12.02 21.15
N ILE A 186 15.45 13.05 21.23
CA ILE A 186 14.22 13.07 20.45
C ILE A 186 14.45 13.50 19.01
N VAL A 187 15.30 14.50 18.76
CA VAL A 187 15.58 14.98 17.39
C VAL A 187 16.21 13.89 16.51
N PRO A 188 17.23 13.13 16.97
CA PRO A 188 17.75 11.99 16.21
C PRO A 188 16.69 10.91 15.95
N LEU A 189 15.80 10.64 16.91
CA LEU A 189 14.71 9.68 16.75
C LEU A 189 13.70 10.14 15.70
N ILE A 190 13.26 11.40 15.74
CA ILE A 190 12.36 12.00 14.76
C ILE A 190 12.99 11.97 13.37
N CYS A 191 14.28 12.30 13.26
CA CYS A 191 15.03 12.28 12.01
C CYS A 191 15.12 10.86 11.42
N SER A 192 15.42 9.86 12.26
CA SER A 192 15.43 8.45 11.86
C SER A 192 14.06 7.99 11.34
N LEU A 193 12.98 8.29 12.09
CA LEU A 193 11.63 7.90 11.71
C LEU A 193 11.16 8.60 10.43
N PHE A 194 11.46 9.89 10.30
CA PHE A 194 11.18 10.63 9.08
C PHE A 194 11.89 9.98 7.90
N THR A 195 13.18 9.67 8.03
CA THR A 195 13.98 9.08 6.95
C THR A 195 13.47 7.70 6.56
N GLU A 196 13.12 6.86 7.54
CA GLU A 196 12.55 5.53 7.31
C GLU A 196 11.24 5.59 6.54
N ILE A 197 10.28 6.41 7.00
CA ILE A 197 9.01 6.58 6.30
C ILE A 197 9.24 7.20 4.92
N ALA A 198 10.07 8.24 4.82
CA ALA A 198 10.31 8.95 3.57
C ALA A 198 10.97 8.06 2.49
N THR A 199 11.87 7.16 2.90
CA THR A 199 12.60 6.27 1.97
C THR A 199 11.93 4.92 1.77
N GLN A 200 10.73 4.70 2.34
CA GLN A 200 10.03 3.43 2.22
C GLN A 200 9.75 3.05 0.75
N ASN A 201 9.83 1.76 0.46
CA ASN A 201 9.63 1.21 -0.87
C ASN A 201 8.15 0.90 -1.15
N GLN A 202 7.26 1.84 -0.81
CA GLN A 202 5.82 1.80 -1.11
C GLN A 202 5.25 3.22 -1.18
N VAL A 203 4.11 3.39 -1.85
CA VAL A 203 3.38 4.67 -1.89
C VAL A 203 2.93 5.04 -0.47
N TYR A 204 3.10 6.30 -0.06
CA TYR A 204 2.64 6.76 1.25
C TYR A 204 1.12 6.60 1.42
N SER A 205 0.73 5.90 2.47
CA SER A 205 -0.65 5.88 2.98
C SER A 205 -1.04 7.25 3.56
N GLU A 206 -2.33 7.46 3.84
CA GLU A 206 -2.80 8.67 4.54
C GLU A 206 -2.10 8.86 5.90
N PHE A 207 -1.88 7.76 6.63
CA PHE A 207 -1.15 7.78 7.90
C PHE A 207 0.33 8.15 7.73
N ASP A 208 1.00 7.62 6.69
CA ASP A 208 2.40 7.98 6.40
C ASP A 208 2.54 9.47 6.08
N ARG A 209 1.61 10.02 5.28
CA ARG A 209 1.62 11.45 4.93
C ARG A 209 1.38 12.34 6.16
N ALA A 210 0.42 11.98 7.00
CA ALA A 210 0.16 12.71 8.24
C ALA A 210 1.38 12.67 9.18
N ASP A 211 2.02 11.51 9.32
CA ASP A 211 3.22 11.35 10.15
C ASP A 211 4.38 12.18 9.62
N LEU A 212 4.65 12.11 8.31
CA LEU A 212 5.72 12.89 7.69
C LEU A 212 5.51 14.40 7.89
N LEU A 213 4.26 14.90 7.80
CA LEU A 213 3.96 16.31 8.08
C LEU A 213 4.22 16.70 9.54
N THR A 214 3.77 15.87 10.49
CA THR A 214 4.02 16.11 11.92
C THR A 214 5.53 16.08 12.20
N LEU A 215 6.24 15.03 11.77
CA LEU A 215 7.69 14.90 11.97
C LEU A 215 8.46 16.05 11.32
N ALA A 216 8.13 16.42 10.08
CA ALA A 216 8.74 17.53 9.37
C ALA A 216 8.56 18.86 10.11
N THR A 217 7.37 19.13 10.65
CA THR A 217 7.11 20.37 11.41
C THR A 217 8.09 20.54 12.56
N HIS A 218 8.37 19.46 13.29
CA HIS A 218 9.36 19.47 14.38
C HIS A 218 10.80 19.53 13.85
N LEU A 219 11.15 18.80 12.80
CA LEU A 219 12.51 18.83 12.24
C LEU A 219 12.87 20.21 11.67
N VAL A 220 11.93 20.90 11.03
CA VAL A 220 12.11 22.27 10.52
C VAL A 220 12.33 23.24 11.68
N PHE A 221 11.59 23.10 12.79
CA PHE A 221 11.80 23.93 13.99
C PHE A 221 13.22 23.79 14.55
N TYR A 222 13.80 22.59 14.49
CA TYR A 222 15.16 22.32 14.97
C TYR A 222 16.26 22.44 13.90
N ASP A 223 15.94 22.92 12.70
CA ASP A 223 16.87 22.96 11.54
C ASP A 223 17.57 21.60 11.29
N ALA A 224 16.81 20.52 11.45
CA ALA A 224 17.30 19.14 11.44
C ALA A 224 16.64 18.27 10.36
N LEU A 225 16.00 18.90 9.36
CA LEU A 225 15.34 18.18 8.27
C LEU A 225 16.39 17.42 7.42
N PRO A 226 16.29 16.09 7.28
CA PRO A 226 17.34 15.31 6.64
C PRO A 226 17.38 15.53 5.14
N THR A 227 18.59 15.54 4.61
CA THR A 227 18.81 15.33 3.17
C THR A 227 18.63 13.84 2.90
N LEU A 228 17.77 13.50 1.95
CA LEU A 228 17.49 12.11 1.60
C LEU A 228 18.42 11.68 0.45
N GLU A 229 19.17 10.60 0.63
CA GLU A 229 20.08 10.07 -0.38
C GLU A 229 19.41 9.04 -1.29
N GLY A 230 19.78 9.06 -2.57
CA GLY A 230 19.35 8.06 -3.56
C GLY A 230 18.02 8.37 -4.26
N PRO A 231 17.71 7.67 -5.37
CA PRO A 231 16.45 7.87 -6.08
C PRO A 231 15.27 7.28 -5.32
N PHE A 232 14.17 8.03 -5.21
CA PHE A 232 12.90 7.49 -4.72
C PHE A 232 12.37 6.41 -5.65
N ALA A 233 12.00 5.26 -5.09
CA ALA A 233 11.41 4.17 -5.84
C ALA A 233 10.01 4.52 -6.39
N PHE A 234 9.26 5.37 -5.68
CA PHE A 234 7.91 5.82 -6.03
C PHE A 234 7.91 7.33 -6.30
N ARG A 235 7.43 7.70 -7.48
CA ARG A 235 7.49 9.08 -7.98
C ARG A 235 6.48 9.99 -7.29
N GLU A 236 5.39 9.39 -6.82
CA GLU A 236 4.32 10.01 -6.04
C GLU A 236 4.87 10.49 -4.68
N ASN A 237 5.74 9.70 -4.06
CA ASN A 237 6.38 10.03 -2.78
C ASN A 237 7.28 11.27 -2.92
N LEU A 238 8.12 11.31 -3.96
CA LEU A 238 8.96 12.48 -4.25
C LEU A 238 8.10 13.74 -4.45
N ALA A 239 6.99 13.64 -5.19
CA ALA A 239 6.10 14.77 -5.42
C ALA A 239 5.45 15.27 -4.12
N PHE A 240 5.04 14.36 -3.24
CA PHE A 240 4.52 14.71 -1.92
C PHE A 240 5.58 15.42 -1.06
N LEU A 241 6.78 14.85 -0.92
CA LEU A 241 7.87 15.45 -0.14
C LEU A 241 8.23 16.84 -0.65
N ALA A 242 8.37 16.99 -1.97
CA ALA A 242 8.71 18.25 -2.62
C ALA A 242 7.68 19.36 -2.41
N ALA A 243 6.39 18.99 -2.40
CA ALA A 243 5.31 19.96 -2.35
C ALA A 243 4.77 20.23 -0.94
N ALA A 244 4.80 19.23 -0.06
CA ALA A 244 4.21 19.30 1.29
C ALA A 244 5.25 19.57 2.38
N ILE A 245 6.53 19.23 2.14
CA ILE A 245 7.58 19.28 3.18
C ILE A 245 8.64 20.32 2.83
N SER A 246 9.43 20.08 1.78
CA SER A 246 10.44 21.04 1.33
C SER A 246 10.64 20.92 -0.18
N THR A 247 10.67 22.07 -0.86
CA THR A 247 10.96 22.15 -2.30
C THR A 247 12.35 21.64 -2.66
N ASP A 248 13.26 21.55 -1.69
CA ASP A 248 14.64 21.06 -1.92
C ASP A 248 14.65 19.61 -2.41
N TYR A 249 13.68 18.80 -1.97
CA TYR A 249 13.56 17.42 -2.43
C TYR A 249 13.29 17.33 -3.94
N ALA A 250 12.66 18.34 -4.55
CA ALA A 250 12.38 18.33 -5.99
C ALA A 250 13.64 18.41 -6.86
N HIS A 251 14.80 18.80 -6.32
CA HIS A 251 16.08 18.70 -7.03
C HIS A 251 16.49 17.25 -7.34
N GLN A 252 15.87 16.27 -6.68
CA GLN A 252 16.08 14.86 -6.97
C GLN A 252 15.27 14.35 -8.16
N ALA A 253 14.35 15.16 -8.71
CA ALA A 253 13.60 14.81 -9.92
C ALA A 253 14.56 14.54 -11.08
N ARG A 254 14.37 13.40 -11.74
CA ARG A 254 15.19 12.94 -12.87
C ARG A 254 14.47 13.04 -14.20
N THR A 255 13.14 13.12 -14.18
CA THR A 255 12.27 13.07 -15.36
C THR A 255 11.29 14.23 -15.37
N LEU A 256 10.87 14.68 -16.56
CA LEU A 256 9.83 15.71 -16.65
C LEU A 256 8.49 15.21 -16.10
N ASN A 257 8.28 13.89 -16.10
CA ASN A 257 7.11 13.25 -15.51
C ASN A 257 7.06 13.39 -13.98
N GLU A 258 8.21 13.45 -13.30
CA GLU A 258 8.27 13.76 -11.86
C GLU A 258 8.02 15.24 -11.62
N VAL A 259 8.57 16.13 -12.46
CA VAL A 259 8.28 17.58 -12.38
C VAL A 259 6.80 17.86 -12.60
N LEU A 260 6.15 17.15 -13.52
CA LEU A 260 4.70 17.23 -13.72
C LEU A 260 3.93 16.82 -12.45
N ARG A 261 4.31 15.70 -11.81
CA ARG A 261 3.70 15.28 -10.54
C ARG A 261 3.91 16.30 -9.43
N ILE A 262 5.11 16.89 -9.33
CA ILE A 262 5.40 17.97 -8.37
C ILE A 262 4.51 19.18 -8.65
N ALA A 263 4.31 19.59 -9.91
CA ALA A 263 3.41 20.68 -10.26
C ALA A 263 1.95 20.38 -9.92
N VAL A 264 1.50 19.13 -10.09
CA VAL A 264 0.18 18.66 -9.64
C VAL A 264 0.08 18.74 -8.12
N ALA A 265 1.09 18.24 -7.39
CA ALA A 265 1.14 18.27 -5.94
C ALA A 265 1.09 19.71 -5.40
N LEU A 266 1.93 20.61 -5.91
CA LEU A 266 1.95 22.04 -5.53
C LEU A 266 0.62 22.75 -5.80
N SER A 267 -0.11 22.33 -6.84
CA SER A 267 -1.42 22.91 -7.19
C SER A 267 -2.54 22.45 -6.26
N ASN A 268 -2.43 21.24 -5.71
CA ASN A 268 -3.51 20.59 -4.95
C ASN A 268 -3.28 20.56 -3.43
N ILE A 269 -2.04 20.70 -2.96
CA ILE A 269 -1.69 20.62 -1.52
C ILE A 269 -2.05 21.92 -0.75
N ASN A 270 -2.68 22.90 -1.39
CA ASN A 270 -3.21 24.06 -0.67
C ASN A 270 -4.57 23.74 -0.02
N LEU A 271 -4.54 23.59 1.31
CA LEU A 271 -5.65 23.51 2.27
C LEU A 271 -6.22 22.09 2.47
N LEU A 272 -5.88 21.49 3.62
CA LEU A 272 -6.58 20.35 4.26
C LEU A 272 -6.44 18.97 3.59
N GLY A 273 -5.30 18.68 2.95
CA GLY A 273 -4.96 17.29 2.61
C GLY A 273 -5.83 16.67 1.52
N THR A 274 -6.43 17.48 0.64
CA THR A 274 -7.15 16.95 -0.52
C THR A 274 -6.17 16.43 -1.56
N GLU A 275 -6.35 15.16 -1.90
CA GLU A 275 -5.50 14.42 -2.83
C GLU A 275 -5.68 14.92 -4.26
N GLY A 276 -4.64 15.52 -4.83
CA GLY A 276 -4.51 15.52 -6.28
C GLY A 276 -4.05 14.15 -6.75
N ASP A 277 -4.57 13.65 -7.87
CA ASP A 277 -4.11 12.38 -8.44
C ASP A 277 -2.64 12.47 -8.90
N LEU A 278 -1.74 12.03 -8.01
CA LEU A 278 -0.30 11.96 -8.25
C LEU A 278 0.08 10.85 -9.23
N GLY A 279 -0.83 9.92 -9.51
CA GLY A 279 -0.69 8.88 -10.54
C GLY A 279 -0.83 9.41 -11.96
N LEU A 280 -1.28 10.66 -12.14
CA LEU A 280 -1.56 11.31 -13.43
C LEU A 280 -2.65 10.60 -14.27
N SER A 281 -3.56 9.88 -13.61
CA SER A 281 -4.70 9.20 -14.25
C SER A 281 -5.77 10.20 -14.67
N GLU A 282 -6.08 11.20 -13.82
CA GLU A 282 -7.13 12.20 -14.04
C GLU A 282 -6.58 13.55 -14.52
N PRO A 283 -7.26 14.28 -15.42
CA PRO A 283 -6.79 15.57 -15.93
C PRO A 283 -6.64 16.62 -14.81
N SER A 284 -5.40 17.04 -14.52
CA SER A 284 -5.13 17.99 -13.43
C SER A 284 -5.29 19.46 -13.89
N ARG A 285 -5.88 20.30 -13.04
CA ARG A 285 -5.87 21.77 -13.19
C ARG A 285 -4.69 22.34 -12.40
N PHE A 286 -3.85 23.18 -13.01
CA PHE A 286 -2.70 23.77 -12.34
C PHE A 286 -3.06 25.12 -11.72
N LYS A 287 -2.77 25.28 -10.43
CA LYS A 287 -2.97 26.53 -9.65
C LYS A 287 -1.66 26.87 -8.94
N LEU A 288 -0.65 27.29 -9.71
CA LEU A 288 0.68 27.59 -9.20
C LEU A 288 0.84 29.07 -8.86
N ARG A 289 1.43 29.38 -7.70
CA ARG A 289 1.86 30.73 -7.31
C ARG A 289 3.05 31.18 -8.16
N ARG A 290 3.30 32.49 -8.26
CA ARG A 290 4.39 33.05 -9.09
C ARG A 290 5.77 32.44 -8.80
N HIS A 291 6.13 32.24 -7.53
CA HIS A 291 7.39 31.59 -7.16
C HIS A 291 7.42 30.11 -7.55
N GLN A 292 6.31 29.38 -7.42
CA GLN A 292 6.18 27.99 -7.85
C GLN A 292 6.30 27.85 -9.38
N ARG A 293 5.72 28.77 -10.16
CA ARG A 293 5.91 28.81 -11.63
C ARG A 293 7.39 28.92 -11.99
N THR A 294 8.08 29.85 -11.34
CA THR A 294 9.52 30.09 -11.55
C THR A 294 10.36 28.87 -11.15
N PHE A 295 10.01 28.23 -10.05
CA PHE A 295 10.66 27.00 -9.59
C PHE A 295 10.51 25.85 -10.59
N ILE A 296 9.28 25.56 -11.03
CA ILE A 296 9.01 24.52 -12.03
C ILE A 296 9.70 24.84 -13.37
N ALA A 297 9.67 26.11 -13.81
CA ALA A 297 10.35 26.56 -15.02
C ALA A 297 11.85 26.23 -15.00
N ARG A 298 12.51 26.48 -13.86
CA ARG A 298 13.93 26.15 -13.67
C ARG A 298 14.19 24.65 -13.69
N LEU A 299 13.36 23.85 -13.02
CA LEU A 299 13.49 22.39 -13.03
C LEU A 299 13.37 21.81 -14.45
N ILE A 300 12.38 22.28 -15.23
CA ILE A 300 12.23 21.87 -16.64
C ILE A 300 13.48 22.27 -17.43
N ASN A 301 13.95 23.52 -17.30
CA ASN A 301 15.14 23.99 -18.00
C ASN A 301 16.36 23.10 -17.71
N THR A 302 16.64 22.83 -16.43
CA THR A 302 17.79 22.00 -16.01
C THR A 302 17.71 20.57 -16.54
N LEU A 303 16.52 19.96 -16.55
CA LEU A 303 16.35 18.60 -17.08
C LEU A 303 16.46 18.56 -18.61
N CYS A 304 15.90 19.54 -19.31
CA CYS A 304 16.04 19.68 -20.76
C CYS A 304 17.48 19.97 -21.19
N GLU A 305 18.23 20.76 -20.42
CA GLU A 305 19.66 21.03 -20.64
C GLU A 305 20.50 19.77 -20.49
N ARG A 306 20.20 18.94 -19.48
CA ARG A 306 20.95 17.72 -19.21
C ARG A 306 20.73 16.64 -20.27
N ASP A 307 19.48 16.42 -20.68
CA ASP A 307 19.11 15.39 -21.65
C ASP A 307 17.78 15.74 -22.34
N TYR A 308 17.88 16.46 -23.45
CA TYR A 308 16.72 16.93 -24.21
C TYR A 308 15.91 15.79 -24.84
N GLU A 309 16.57 14.70 -25.28
CA GLU A 309 15.92 13.55 -25.90
C GLU A 309 15.05 12.81 -24.86
N ALA A 310 15.59 12.56 -23.66
CA ALA A 310 14.82 12.00 -22.56
C ALA A 310 13.63 12.89 -22.14
N ALA A 311 13.84 14.21 -22.09
CA ALA A 311 12.79 15.17 -21.80
C ALA A 311 11.65 15.11 -22.85
N CYS A 312 11.99 14.97 -24.13
CA CYS A 312 10.99 14.79 -25.19
C CYS A 312 10.18 13.50 -25.00
N TYR A 313 10.83 12.38 -24.70
CA TYR A 313 10.13 11.11 -24.46
C TYR A 313 9.15 11.19 -23.28
N ASP A 314 9.59 11.81 -22.18
CA ASP A 314 8.75 12.01 -21.01
C ASP A 314 7.53 12.87 -21.35
N THR A 315 7.76 13.96 -22.09
CA THR A 315 6.74 14.94 -22.48
C THR A 315 5.69 14.33 -23.41
N ALA A 316 6.12 13.56 -24.41
CA ALA A 316 5.24 13.01 -25.44
C ALA A 316 4.10 12.15 -24.87
N THR A 317 4.39 11.36 -23.82
CA THR A 317 3.41 10.48 -23.15
C THR A 317 2.25 11.27 -22.54
N HIS A 318 2.48 12.52 -22.14
CA HIS A 318 1.52 13.38 -21.46
C HIS A 318 1.43 14.78 -22.08
N ALA A 319 1.58 14.89 -23.40
CA ALA A 319 1.75 16.17 -24.11
C ALA A 319 0.67 17.20 -23.77
N GLU A 320 -0.62 16.82 -23.72
CA GLU A 320 -1.71 17.73 -23.38
C GLU A 320 -1.69 18.21 -21.91
N ARG A 321 -1.13 17.43 -21.00
CA ARG A 321 -0.90 17.86 -19.61
C ARG A 321 0.25 18.85 -19.55
N PHE A 322 1.34 18.58 -20.28
CA PHE A 322 2.45 19.51 -20.39
C PHE A 322 2.07 20.81 -21.09
N LYS A 323 1.22 20.79 -22.13
CA LYS A 323 0.71 22.03 -22.76
C LYS A 323 -0.06 22.89 -21.76
N ARG A 324 -0.86 22.27 -20.89
CA ARG A 324 -1.54 22.96 -19.78
C ARG A 324 -0.56 23.53 -18.77
N LEU A 325 0.45 22.75 -18.36
CA LEU A 325 1.49 23.21 -17.45
C LEU A 325 2.29 24.39 -18.05
N ALA A 326 2.72 24.29 -19.30
CA ALA A 326 3.42 25.34 -20.02
C ALA A 326 2.56 26.61 -20.13
N ARG A 327 1.26 26.49 -20.42
CA ARG A 327 0.33 27.63 -20.38
C ARG A 327 0.24 28.28 -19.00
N THR A 328 0.35 27.50 -17.92
CA THR A 328 0.35 28.04 -16.55
C THR A 328 1.67 28.70 -16.19
N ILE A 329 2.80 28.15 -16.63
CA ILE A 329 4.15 28.68 -16.35
C ILE A 329 4.41 29.97 -17.13
N HIS A 330 3.94 30.04 -18.38
CA HIS A 330 4.29 31.08 -19.36
C HIS A 330 5.80 31.15 -19.66
N PRO A 331 6.39 30.18 -20.39
CA PRO A 331 7.82 30.13 -20.72
C PRO A 331 8.44 31.45 -21.20
N GLY A 332 7.69 32.23 -22.01
CA GLY A 332 8.14 33.53 -22.52
C GLY A 332 8.40 34.59 -21.45
N GLU A 333 7.91 34.44 -20.21
CA GLU A 333 8.30 35.30 -19.07
C GLU A 333 9.76 35.06 -18.61
N TYR A 334 10.42 34.00 -19.10
CA TYR A 334 11.74 33.55 -18.68
C TYR A 334 12.73 33.43 -19.86
N PRO A 335 13.10 34.55 -20.53
CA PRO A 335 13.97 34.51 -21.70
C PRO A 335 15.38 33.94 -21.42
N SER A 336 15.85 34.00 -20.17
CA SER A 336 17.14 33.42 -19.76
C SER A 336 17.11 31.89 -19.65
N LEU A 337 15.93 31.26 -19.62
CA LEU A 337 15.77 29.81 -19.56
C LEU A 337 15.64 29.25 -20.97
N VAL A 338 16.77 29.15 -21.68
CA VAL A 338 16.82 28.79 -23.11
C VAL A 338 16.16 27.44 -23.36
N TYR A 339 16.51 26.41 -22.59
CA TYR A 339 15.99 25.05 -22.80
C TYR A 339 14.51 24.91 -22.46
N LEU A 340 13.98 25.73 -21.55
CA LEU A 340 12.54 25.81 -21.29
C LEU A 340 11.78 26.32 -22.52
N ASN A 341 12.29 27.35 -23.19
CA ASN A 341 11.64 27.92 -24.37
C ASN A 341 11.71 26.96 -25.57
N VAL A 342 12.88 26.34 -25.81
CA VAL A 342 13.04 25.30 -26.85
C VAL A 342 12.07 24.13 -26.61
N TRP A 343 11.97 23.66 -25.36
CA TRP A 343 11.02 22.61 -24.98
C TRP A 343 9.55 23.03 -25.21
N ALA A 344 9.20 24.27 -24.86
CA ALA A 344 7.84 24.77 -25.02
C ALA A 344 7.45 24.89 -26.50
N ASP A 345 8.35 25.38 -27.35
CA ASP A 345 8.14 25.51 -28.79
C ASP A 345 7.91 24.14 -29.44
N ALA A 346 8.80 23.19 -29.19
CA ALA A 346 8.66 21.81 -29.68
C ALA A 346 7.36 21.15 -29.18
N LEU A 347 6.94 21.45 -27.95
CA LEU A 347 5.68 20.96 -27.38
C LEU A 347 4.46 21.52 -28.09
N TYR A 348 4.47 22.82 -28.40
CA TYR A 348 3.35 23.47 -29.10
C TYR A 348 3.29 23.10 -30.58
N ASN A 349 4.43 22.90 -31.24
CA ASN A 349 4.53 22.46 -32.63
C ASN A 349 4.22 20.97 -32.83
N GLY A 350 4.04 20.20 -31.74
CA GLY A 350 3.77 18.76 -31.82
C GLY A 350 4.97 17.93 -32.23
N GLU A 351 6.19 18.42 -31.98
CA GLU A 351 7.45 17.77 -32.32
C GLU A 351 7.91 16.75 -31.26
N MET A 352 7.22 16.69 -30.12
CA MET A 352 7.49 15.75 -29.04
C MET A 352 7.24 14.31 -29.49
N ARG A 353 8.32 13.53 -29.61
CA ARG A 353 8.26 12.11 -29.95
C ARG A 353 8.47 11.23 -28.72
N SER A 354 7.68 10.17 -28.60
CA SER A 354 7.93 9.13 -27.59
C SER A 354 9.01 8.18 -28.06
N TYR A 355 9.63 7.46 -27.12
CA TYR A 355 10.59 6.42 -27.45
C TYR A 355 9.94 5.32 -28.30
N GLU A 356 8.69 4.98 -28.01
CA GLU A 356 7.90 4.03 -28.80
C GLU A 356 7.72 4.50 -30.25
N SER A 357 7.50 5.81 -30.46
CA SER A 357 7.37 6.39 -31.80
C SER A 357 8.67 6.29 -32.59
N GLU A 358 9.82 6.44 -31.92
CA GLU A 358 11.14 6.26 -32.52
C GLU A 358 11.41 4.79 -32.84
N VAL A 359 11.06 3.87 -31.94
CA VAL A 359 11.16 2.43 -32.21
C VAL A 359 10.32 2.06 -33.43
N ASP A 360 9.08 2.53 -33.53
CA ASP A 360 8.24 2.25 -34.70
C ASP A 360 8.77 2.92 -35.97
N ALA A 361 9.43 4.08 -35.88
CA ALA A 361 10.14 4.69 -37.00
C ALA A 361 11.34 3.85 -37.45
N ALA A 362 12.10 3.30 -36.51
CA ALA A 362 13.20 2.39 -36.79
C ALA A 362 12.70 1.13 -37.49
N TYR A 363 11.59 0.52 -37.03
CA TYR A 363 10.99 -0.62 -37.74
C TYR A 363 10.54 -0.26 -39.16
N ARG A 364 10.02 0.95 -39.40
CA ARG A 364 9.66 1.42 -40.75
C ARG A 364 10.85 1.56 -41.70
N SER A 365 12.07 1.71 -41.19
CA SER A 365 13.28 1.75 -42.03
C SER A 365 13.64 0.39 -42.62
N CYS A 366 13.07 -0.71 -42.09
CA CYS A 366 13.43 -2.08 -42.43
C CYS A 366 14.93 -2.41 -42.24
N ASP A 367 15.63 -1.63 -41.41
CA ASP A 367 17.06 -1.80 -41.11
C ASP A 367 17.23 -2.43 -39.72
N VAL A 368 17.87 -3.61 -39.69
CA VAL A 368 18.15 -4.35 -38.47
C VAL A 368 19.15 -3.62 -37.57
N ASP A 369 20.13 -2.92 -38.13
CA ASP A 369 21.11 -2.16 -37.36
C ASP A 369 20.44 -0.98 -36.69
N GLU A 370 19.57 -0.27 -37.41
CA GLU A 370 18.83 0.86 -36.84
C GLU A 370 17.88 0.41 -35.72
N VAL A 371 17.12 -0.67 -35.91
CA VAL A 371 16.21 -1.19 -34.88
C VAL A 371 16.97 -1.67 -33.65
N THR A 372 18.05 -2.44 -33.82
CA THR A 372 18.84 -2.96 -32.69
C THR A 372 19.58 -1.85 -31.96
N ARG A 373 20.10 -0.84 -32.68
CA ARG A 373 20.72 0.36 -32.11
C ARG A 373 19.74 1.14 -31.24
N VAL A 374 18.52 1.43 -31.74
CA VAL A 374 17.49 2.14 -30.98
C VAL A 374 17.08 1.31 -29.77
N LEU A 375 16.70 0.03 -29.94
CA LEU A 375 16.26 -0.83 -28.85
C LEU A 375 17.32 -1.00 -27.74
N SER A 376 18.60 -1.04 -28.09
CA SER A 376 19.71 -1.17 -27.14
C SER A 376 19.84 0.00 -26.17
N ARG A 377 19.29 1.19 -26.51
CA ARG A 377 19.23 2.34 -25.60
C ARG A 377 18.37 2.06 -24.37
N ARG A 378 17.30 1.26 -24.51
CA ARG A 378 16.44 0.80 -23.39
C ARG A 378 16.35 -0.73 -23.36
N PRO A 379 17.32 -1.42 -22.70
CA PRO A 379 17.43 -2.88 -22.71
C PRO A 379 16.16 -3.60 -22.25
N GLY A 380 15.42 -3.04 -21.29
CA GLY A 380 14.14 -3.60 -20.84
C GLY A 380 13.02 -3.52 -21.89
N VAL A 381 13.05 -2.53 -22.78
CA VAL A 381 12.13 -2.46 -23.93
C VAL A 381 12.57 -3.49 -24.98
N PHE A 382 13.87 -3.58 -25.26
CA PHE A 382 14.42 -4.62 -26.15
C PHE A 382 14.00 -6.01 -25.68
N ALA A 383 14.16 -6.34 -24.40
CA ALA A 383 13.73 -7.61 -23.82
C ALA A 383 12.25 -7.94 -24.11
N ARG A 384 11.36 -6.96 -23.94
CA ARG A 384 9.92 -7.13 -24.22
C ARG A 384 9.59 -7.22 -25.71
N GLN A 385 10.43 -6.65 -26.58
CA GLN A 385 10.25 -6.66 -28.03
C GLN A 385 11.14 -7.70 -28.75
N LEU A 386 11.96 -8.48 -28.04
CA LEU A 386 12.90 -9.42 -28.65
C LEU A 386 12.21 -10.38 -29.62
N ASN A 387 11.07 -10.92 -29.22
CA ASN A 387 10.27 -11.80 -30.06
C ASN A 387 9.68 -11.10 -31.29
N ARG A 388 9.33 -9.81 -31.19
CA ARG A 388 8.89 -9.01 -32.34
C ARG A 388 10.06 -8.84 -33.31
N ALA A 389 11.23 -8.45 -32.81
CA ALA A 389 12.42 -8.22 -33.62
C ALA A 389 12.87 -9.51 -34.36
N LEU A 390 12.93 -10.65 -33.66
CA LEU A 390 13.29 -11.96 -34.25
C LEU A 390 12.29 -12.46 -35.30
N ARG A 391 11.02 -12.02 -35.24
CA ARG A 391 10.01 -12.36 -36.24
C ARG A 391 10.09 -11.43 -37.44
N TYR A 392 10.28 -10.14 -37.17
CA TYR A 392 10.33 -9.10 -38.20
C TYR A 392 11.56 -9.27 -39.08
N PHE A 393 12.73 -9.51 -38.48
CA PHE A 393 13.98 -9.76 -39.19
C PHE A 393 14.28 -11.26 -39.23
N SER A 394 13.46 -12.02 -39.98
CA SER A 394 13.61 -13.48 -40.09
C SER A 394 14.92 -13.91 -40.77
N GLY A 395 15.49 -13.07 -41.65
CA GLY A 395 16.82 -13.26 -42.24
C GLY A 395 17.99 -12.98 -41.28
N ASP A 396 17.82 -12.00 -40.38
CA ASP A 396 18.90 -11.43 -39.55
C ASP A 396 18.71 -11.75 -38.05
N GLN A 397 18.07 -12.88 -37.74
CA GLN A 397 17.75 -13.27 -36.36
C GLN A 397 18.98 -13.34 -35.46
N GLN A 398 20.13 -13.77 -35.99
CA GLN A 398 21.38 -13.86 -35.26
C GLN A 398 21.86 -12.46 -34.83
N GLN A 399 21.83 -11.49 -35.74
CA GLN A 399 22.24 -10.11 -35.46
C GLN A 399 21.38 -9.46 -34.38
N VAL A 400 20.05 -9.69 -34.43
CA VAL A 400 19.13 -9.25 -33.38
C VAL A 400 19.49 -9.88 -32.03
N ALA A 401 19.76 -11.19 -32.00
CA ALA A 401 20.10 -11.90 -30.78
C ALA A 401 21.45 -11.45 -30.19
N ASP A 402 22.45 -11.24 -31.04
CA ASP A 402 23.79 -10.78 -30.64
C ASP A 402 23.73 -9.36 -30.06
N ALA A 403 22.98 -8.45 -30.71
CA ALA A 403 22.74 -7.11 -30.18
C ALA A 403 22.04 -7.16 -28.81
N PHE A 404 21.04 -8.04 -28.64
CA PHE A 404 20.40 -8.19 -27.34
C PHE A 404 21.35 -8.78 -26.29
N CYS A 405 22.18 -9.78 -26.62
CA CYS A 405 23.16 -10.36 -25.70
C CYS A 405 24.07 -9.29 -25.07
N GLN A 406 24.50 -8.29 -25.85
CA GLN A 406 25.36 -7.21 -25.36
C GLN A 406 24.70 -6.36 -24.26
N VAL A 407 23.38 -6.19 -24.32
CA VAL A 407 22.63 -5.36 -23.36
C VAL A 407 21.82 -6.16 -22.35
N ALA A 408 21.67 -7.47 -22.54
CA ALA A 408 20.88 -8.36 -21.69
C ALA A 408 21.27 -8.29 -20.20
N PRO A 409 22.56 -8.15 -19.81
CA PRO A 409 22.93 -8.01 -18.41
C PRO A 409 22.32 -6.78 -17.71
N ARG A 410 21.99 -5.72 -18.46
CA ARG A 410 21.37 -4.49 -17.92
C ARG A 410 19.86 -4.63 -17.72
N VAL A 411 19.24 -5.73 -18.17
CA VAL A 411 17.82 -6.00 -17.99
C VAL A 411 17.53 -6.45 -16.56
N ALA A 412 16.40 -6.02 -15.99
CA ALA A 412 15.98 -6.44 -14.66
C ALA A 412 15.84 -7.97 -14.58
N ALA A 413 16.45 -8.58 -13.57
CA ALA A 413 16.47 -10.04 -13.38
C ALA A 413 15.07 -10.69 -13.42
N PRO A 414 14.01 -10.12 -12.80
CA PRO A 414 12.67 -10.69 -12.90
C PRO A 414 12.17 -10.83 -14.34
N LEU A 415 12.50 -9.88 -15.22
CA LEU A 415 12.08 -9.93 -16.63
C LEU A 415 12.85 -11.01 -17.39
N LEU A 416 14.15 -11.17 -17.15
CA LEU A 416 14.94 -12.25 -17.75
C LEU A 416 14.43 -13.63 -17.31
N VAL A 417 14.08 -13.80 -16.03
CA VAL A 417 13.49 -15.05 -15.52
C VAL A 417 12.11 -15.32 -16.14
N GLN A 418 11.27 -14.29 -16.29
CA GLN A 418 9.99 -14.43 -17.01
C GLN A 418 10.20 -14.89 -18.46
N MET A 419 11.17 -14.32 -19.16
CA MET A 419 11.49 -14.72 -20.53
C MET A 419 12.06 -16.14 -20.60
N HIS A 420 12.95 -16.52 -19.66
CA HIS A 420 13.47 -17.88 -19.56
C HIS A 420 12.33 -18.88 -19.43
N ASN A 421 11.43 -18.68 -18.46
CA ASN A 421 10.28 -19.53 -18.23
C ASN A 421 9.37 -19.63 -19.46
N MET A 422 9.14 -18.50 -20.15
CA MET A 422 8.37 -18.49 -21.39
C MET A 422 9.02 -19.38 -22.47
N TYR A 423 10.31 -19.18 -22.77
CA TYR A 423 10.99 -19.97 -23.80
C TYR A 423 11.06 -21.45 -23.46
N THR A 424 11.36 -21.81 -22.20
CA THR A 424 11.43 -23.22 -21.78
C THR A 424 10.07 -23.90 -21.84
N ASN A 425 8.99 -23.22 -21.44
CA ASN A 425 7.65 -23.79 -21.47
C ASN A 425 7.14 -24.00 -22.91
N ILE A 426 7.46 -23.08 -23.82
CA ILE A 426 7.12 -23.22 -25.24
C ILE A 426 7.91 -24.38 -25.85
N ALA A 427 9.22 -24.47 -25.57
CA ALA A 427 10.07 -25.57 -26.05
C ALA A 427 9.59 -26.94 -25.54
N ALA A 428 9.04 -27.01 -24.32
CA ALA A 428 8.45 -28.21 -23.73
C ALA A 428 7.02 -28.51 -24.21
N GLY A 429 6.48 -27.75 -25.18
CA GLY A 429 5.12 -27.93 -25.69
C GLY A 429 4.00 -27.55 -24.69
N SER A 430 4.35 -27.00 -23.53
CA SER A 430 3.44 -26.73 -22.40
C SER A 430 2.83 -25.32 -22.44
N GLY A 431 2.81 -24.69 -23.61
CA GLY A 431 2.51 -23.27 -23.77
C GLY A 431 1.57 -22.95 -24.91
N GLN A 432 0.56 -23.79 -25.21
CA GLN A 432 -0.37 -23.56 -26.32
C GLN A 432 -1.26 -22.32 -26.12
N HIS A 433 -1.42 -21.87 -24.87
CA HIS A 433 -2.22 -20.72 -24.49
C HIS A 433 -1.42 -19.80 -23.56
N ARG A 434 -1.65 -18.49 -23.67
CA ARG A 434 -1.09 -17.45 -22.81
C ARG A 434 -2.21 -16.71 -22.11
N LEU A 435 -2.07 -16.54 -20.79
CA LEU A 435 -2.89 -15.60 -20.03
C LEU A 435 -2.32 -14.19 -20.21
N VAL A 436 -3.14 -13.27 -20.71
CA VAL A 436 -2.86 -11.84 -20.78
C VAL A 436 -3.77 -11.16 -19.78
N ILE A 437 -3.18 -10.51 -18.77
CA ILE A 437 -3.92 -9.72 -17.80
C ILE A 437 -3.74 -8.26 -18.22
N ASP A 438 -4.85 -7.56 -18.46
CA ASP A 438 -4.82 -6.13 -18.77
C ASP A 438 -4.56 -5.28 -17.52
N LYS A 439 -4.51 -3.96 -17.68
CA LYS A 439 -4.29 -3.02 -16.56
C LYS A 439 -5.47 -2.99 -15.57
N ALA A 440 -6.67 -3.39 -15.99
CA ALA A 440 -7.84 -3.49 -15.14
C ALA A 440 -7.88 -4.82 -14.35
N GLY A 441 -6.89 -5.70 -14.56
CA GLY A 441 -6.83 -7.01 -13.92
C GLY A 441 -7.65 -8.09 -14.63
N VAL A 442 -8.25 -7.76 -15.79
CA VAL A 442 -9.05 -8.72 -16.57
C VAL A 442 -8.11 -9.65 -17.33
N GLY A 443 -8.24 -10.94 -17.07
CA GLY A 443 -7.47 -12.00 -17.71
C GLY A 443 -8.16 -12.52 -18.97
N SER A 444 -7.47 -12.47 -20.11
CA SER A 444 -7.87 -13.13 -21.35
C SER A 444 -6.90 -14.25 -21.69
N VAL A 445 -7.41 -15.42 -22.04
CA VAL A 445 -6.60 -16.54 -22.54
C VAL A 445 -6.55 -16.42 -24.06
N VAL A 446 -5.35 -16.25 -24.61
CA VAL A 446 -5.10 -16.19 -26.04
C VAL A 446 -4.23 -17.37 -26.47
N PRO A 447 -4.33 -17.85 -27.72
CA PRO A 447 -3.34 -18.80 -28.24
C PRO A 447 -1.94 -18.21 -28.10
N ALA A 448 -0.99 -19.01 -27.65
CA ALA A 448 0.39 -18.57 -27.69
C ALA A 448 0.86 -18.47 -29.14
N GLY A 449 1.64 -17.44 -29.45
CA GLY A 449 2.21 -17.30 -30.79
C GLY A 449 3.06 -18.52 -31.15
N SER A 450 3.04 -18.92 -32.42
CA SER A 450 3.98 -19.91 -32.95
C SER A 450 5.40 -19.35 -32.93
N TYR A 451 6.37 -20.17 -32.52
CA TYR A 451 7.79 -19.83 -32.53
C TYR A 451 8.54 -20.87 -33.34
N THR A 452 9.46 -20.43 -34.19
CA THR A 452 10.39 -21.35 -34.84
C THR A 452 11.41 -21.86 -33.82
N GLN A 453 11.98 -23.05 -34.07
CA GLN A 453 13.04 -23.60 -33.23
C GLN A 453 14.21 -22.62 -33.07
N ARG A 454 14.63 -21.98 -34.17
CA ARG A 454 15.70 -20.97 -34.17
C ARG A 454 15.40 -19.77 -33.27
N GLN A 455 14.16 -19.27 -33.27
CA GLN A 455 13.75 -18.16 -32.39
C GLN A 455 13.82 -18.55 -30.91
N LEU A 456 13.42 -19.78 -30.57
CA LEU A 456 13.50 -20.29 -29.20
C LEU A 456 14.96 -20.44 -28.76
N GLU A 457 15.81 -21.00 -29.61
CA GLU A 457 17.24 -21.19 -29.34
C GLU A 457 17.96 -19.87 -29.11
N LEU A 458 17.80 -18.90 -30.02
CA LEU A 458 18.41 -17.58 -29.92
C LEU A 458 17.89 -16.79 -28.72
N GLY A 459 16.56 -16.81 -28.51
CA GLY A 459 15.93 -16.15 -27.38
C GLY A 459 16.40 -16.70 -26.03
N LEU A 460 16.46 -18.04 -25.90
CA LEU A 460 16.93 -18.70 -24.69
C LEU A 460 18.42 -18.48 -24.45
N HIS A 461 19.25 -18.54 -25.50
CA HIS A 461 20.68 -18.24 -25.42
C HIS A 461 20.91 -16.82 -24.91
N ALA A 462 20.23 -15.83 -25.49
CA ALA A 462 20.43 -14.44 -25.12
C ALA A 462 19.94 -14.12 -23.69
N VAL A 463 18.85 -14.75 -23.25
CA VAL A 463 18.38 -14.66 -21.85
C VAL A 463 19.38 -15.30 -20.87
N LYS A 464 19.90 -16.49 -21.19
CA LYS A 464 20.92 -17.16 -20.37
C LYS A 464 22.19 -16.33 -20.29
N SER A 465 22.65 -15.78 -21.41
CA SER A 465 23.79 -14.85 -21.46
C SER A 465 23.57 -13.63 -20.57
N GLY A 466 22.38 -13.02 -20.61
CA GLY A 466 22.00 -11.92 -19.73
C GLY A 466 22.04 -12.29 -18.24
N LEU A 467 21.47 -13.44 -17.86
CA LEU A 467 21.49 -13.92 -16.48
C LEU A 467 22.92 -14.21 -15.99
N SER A 468 23.72 -14.92 -16.80
CA SER A 468 25.12 -15.21 -16.50
C SER A 468 25.95 -13.93 -16.38
N GLY A 469 25.77 -12.97 -17.30
CA GLY A 469 26.47 -11.68 -17.27
C GLY A 469 26.15 -10.87 -16.01
N ARG A 470 24.92 -10.93 -15.50
CA ARG A 470 24.55 -10.28 -14.23
C ARG A 470 25.20 -10.91 -13.00
N LEU A 471 25.49 -12.21 -13.06
CA LEU A 471 26.13 -12.95 -11.97
C LEU A 471 27.66 -12.95 -12.09
N SER A 472 28.20 -12.41 -13.18
CA SER A 472 29.65 -12.28 -13.36
C SER A 472 30.26 -11.47 -12.22
N GLY A 473 31.21 -12.05 -11.51
CA GLY A 473 31.86 -11.43 -10.34
C GLY A 473 31.06 -11.46 -9.04
N VAL A 474 29.84 -12.01 -9.03
CA VAL A 474 29.02 -12.15 -7.81
C VAL A 474 29.27 -13.51 -7.17
N ARG A 475 29.73 -13.51 -5.91
CA ARG A 475 29.81 -14.72 -5.10
C ARG A 475 28.49 -14.92 -4.36
N VAL A 476 27.71 -15.90 -4.80
CA VAL A 476 26.45 -16.27 -4.15
C VAL A 476 26.65 -17.54 -3.33
N HIS A 477 26.37 -17.49 -2.04
CA HIS A 477 26.28 -18.69 -1.22
C HIS A 477 24.90 -19.31 -1.43
N VAL A 478 24.87 -20.50 -2.01
CA VAL A 478 23.64 -21.27 -2.20
C VAL A 478 23.68 -22.41 -1.17
N PRO A 479 22.79 -22.42 -0.16
CA PRO A 479 22.69 -23.54 0.77
C PRO A 479 22.51 -24.88 0.03
N HIS A 480 23.04 -25.96 0.58
CA HIS A 480 23.01 -27.29 -0.05
C HIS A 480 21.60 -27.89 -0.20
N ASP A 481 20.61 -27.29 0.48
CA ASP A 481 19.22 -27.70 0.63
C ASP A 481 18.22 -26.70 0.00
N VAL A 482 18.71 -25.77 -0.84
CA VAL A 482 17.87 -24.94 -1.68
C VAL A 482 17.20 -25.83 -2.73
N GLY A 483 16.04 -26.40 -2.39
CA GLY A 483 15.13 -27.00 -3.37
C GLY A 483 14.68 -26.00 -4.43
N SER A 484 13.68 -26.35 -5.24
CA SER A 484 13.10 -25.45 -6.26
C SER A 484 12.45 -24.21 -5.63
N LEU A 485 13.24 -23.18 -5.32
CA LEU A 485 12.76 -21.88 -4.87
C LEU A 485 12.14 -21.15 -6.05
N ALA A 486 10.85 -20.86 -5.93
CA ALA A 486 10.14 -20.04 -6.91
C ALA A 486 10.53 -18.57 -6.72
N MET A 487 10.93 -17.90 -7.80
CA MET A 487 11.20 -16.47 -7.76
C MET A 487 9.88 -15.70 -7.65
N PRO A 488 9.75 -14.77 -6.68
CA PRO A 488 8.53 -13.98 -6.52
C PRO A 488 8.42 -12.90 -7.61
N LEU A 489 7.93 -13.29 -8.79
CA LEU A 489 7.83 -12.42 -9.96
C LEU A 489 6.68 -11.38 -9.87
N GLY A 490 5.89 -11.40 -8.81
CA GLY A 490 4.62 -10.66 -8.71
C GLY A 490 4.28 -10.07 -7.34
N ASN A 491 5.27 -9.72 -6.52
CA ASN A 491 5.07 -9.25 -5.15
C ASN A 491 5.12 -7.72 -4.97
N ARG A 492 4.93 -6.93 -6.04
CA ARG A 492 5.01 -5.46 -5.96
C ARG A 492 4.07 -4.84 -4.91
N ASN A 493 2.99 -5.53 -4.57
CA ASN A 493 1.99 -5.12 -3.59
C ASN A 493 1.80 -6.19 -2.49
N ALA A 494 2.76 -7.10 -2.31
CA ALA A 494 2.67 -8.07 -1.22
C ALA A 494 3.04 -7.36 0.10
N SER A 495 2.18 -7.47 1.11
CA SER A 495 2.51 -6.99 2.46
C SER A 495 3.73 -7.72 2.99
N GLU A 496 4.51 -7.05 3.84
CA GLU A 496 5.56 -7.71 4.59
C GLU A 496 4.95 -8.84 5.44
N SER A 497 5.51 -10.03 5.31
CA SER A 497 5.10 -11.19 6.09
C SER A 497 6.33 -11.95 6.54
N LEU A 498 6.21 -12.67 7.65
CA LEU A 498 7.29 -13.50 8.20
C LEU A 498 7.85 -14.50 7.15
N LEU A 499 7.02 -14.90 6.19
CA LEU A 499 7.36 -15.76 5.04
C LEU A 499 6.60 -15.29 3.79
N GLY A 500 7.26 -14.50 2.95
CA GLY A 500 6.68 -14.00 1.70
C GLY A 500 6.40 -15.13 0.70
N LEU A 501 5.13 -15.50 0.52
CA LEU A 501 4.72 -16.43 -0.53
C LEU A 501 4.30 -15.68 -1.79
N SER A 502 4.81 -16.09 -2.95
CA SER A 502 4.38 -15.59 -4.25
C SER A 502 3.48 -16.58 -4.97
N ARG A 503 2.80 -16.09 -6.02
CA ARG A 503 2.09 -16.96 -6.98
C ARG A 503 3.00 -18.11 -7.43
N TYR A 504 2.45 -19.31 -7.45
CA TYR A 504 3.11 -20.58 -7.82
C TYR A 504 4.12 -21.13 -6.81
N ASN A 505 4.24 -20.57 -5.61
CA ASN A 505 5.01 -21.21 -4.53
C ASN A 505 4.38 -22.56 -4.19
N ARG A 506 5.25 -23.58 -4.06
CA ARG A 506 4.84 -24.91 -3.61
C ARG A 506 5.15 -25.03 -2.12
N VAL A 507 4.09 -25.06 -1.31
CA VAL A 507 4.21 -25.38 0.11
C VAL A 507 3.89 -26.86 0.27
N ARG A 508 4.89 -27.65 0.67
CA ARG A 508 4.66 -29.06 0.99
C ARG A 508 3.92 -29.13 2.32
N LEU A 509 2.68 -29.63 2.28
CA LEU A 509 1.98 -30.07 3.49
C LEU A 509 2.55 -31.44 3.87
N ASP A 510 3.00 -31.60 5.11
CA ASP A 510 3.47 -32.89 5.62
C ASP A 510 2.29 -33.64 6.27
N PRO A 511 1.79 -34.73 5.63
CA PRO A 511 0.67 -35.49 6.16
C PRO A 511 0.99 -36.23 7.47
N GLN A 512 2.27 -36.50 7.75
CA GLN A 512 2.71 -37.17 8.98
C GLN A 512 2.79 -36.19 10.16
N ALA A 513 3.16 -34.92 9.90
CA ALA A 513 3.13 -33.85 10.89
C ALA A 513 1.72 -33.50 11.40
N MET A 514 0.69 -33.75 10.58
CA MET A 514 -0.73 -33.55 10.93
C MET A 514 -1.26 -34.55 11.97
N GLN A 515 -0.57 -35.68 12.17
CA GLN A 515 -1.00 -36.77 13.06
C GLN A 515 -0.15 -36.86 14.34
N ALA A 516 0.91 -36.06 14.45
CA ALA A 516 1.77 -36.02 15.63
C ALA A 516 1.12 -35.19 16.76
N LYS A 517 1.31 -35.60 18.03
CA LYS A 517 0.84 -34.87 19.22
C LYS A 517 1.39 -33.44 19.34
N SER A 518 2.47 -33.14 18.63
CA SER A 518 3.02 -31.78 18.45
C SER A 518 3.13 -31.52 16.96
N PRO A 519 2.28 -30.68 16.36
CA PRO A 519 2.31 -30.44 14.92
C PRO A 519 3.62 -29.74 14.53
N ALA A 520 4.40 -30.36 13.64
CA ALA A 520 5.56 -29.70 13.05
C ALA A 520 5.13 -28.51 12.15
N LYS A 521 6.10 -27.63 11.82
CA LYS A 521 5.91 -26.53 10.85
C LYS A 521 5.21 -27.04 9.58
N ASN A 522 4.20 -26.29 9.10
CA ASN A 522 3.46 -26.50 7.84
C ASN A 522 2.45 -27.66 7.80
N SER A 523 1.88 -28.06 8.94
CA SER A 523 0.75 -29.01 8.99
C SER A 523 -0.56 -28.38 8.47
N VAL A 524 -0.82 -27.11 8.79
CA VAL A 524 -2.04 -26.39 8.41
C VAL A 524 -1.71 -25.09 7.69
N ILE A 525 -2.40 -24.81 6.58
CA ILE A 525 -2.40 -23.49 5.93
C ILE A 525 -3.72 -22.81 6.26
N ARG A 526 -3.63 -21.59 6.80
CA ARG A 526 -4.78 -20.70 6.98
C ARG A 526 -4.65 -19.53 6.01
N LEU A 527 -5.73 -19.27 5.29
CA LEU A 527 -5.84 -18.18 4.34
C LEU A 527 -6.79 -17.14 4.93
N PHE A 528 -6.46 -15.87 4.78
CA PHE A 528 -7.23 -14.76 5.30
C PHE A 528 -7.31 -13.68 4.22
N THR A 529 -8.44 -12.98 4.14
CA THR A 529 -8.60 -11.79 3.32
C THR A 529 -9.10 -10.66 4.21
N TYR A 530 -8.64 -9.45 3.94
CA TYR A 530 -9.07 -8.23 4.61
C TYR A 530 -9.17 -7.14 3.55
N TRP A 531 -10.23 -6.32 3.63
CA TRP A 531 -10.44 -5.23 2.71
C TRP A 531 -11.09 -4.05 3.44
N ASN A 532 -10.81 -2.85 2.95
CA ASN A 532 -11.44 -1.61 3.40
C ASN A 532 -12.18 -0.99 2.22
N SER A 533 -13.36 -1.55 1.92
CA SER A 533 -14.22 -1.19 0.79
C SER A 533 -15.64 -1.67 1.09
N PRO A 534 -16.69 -0.99 0.60
CA PRO A 534 -18.07 -1.49 0.69
C PRO A 534 -18.33 -2.73 -0.19
N ALA A 535 -17.37 -3.15 -1.01
CA ALA A 535 -17.47 -4.37 -1.80
C ALA A 535 -17.49 -5.61 -0.91
N ASP A 536 -18.30 -6.61 -1.26
CA ASP A 536 -18.24 -7.94 -0.66
C ASP A 536 -17.15 -8.76 -1.35
N VAL A 537 -16.12 -9.17 -0.59
CA VAL A 537 -14.94 -9.86 -1.14
C VAL A 537 -14.89 -11.29 -0.62
N ASP A 538 -15.13 -12.24 -1.52
CA ASP A 538 -15.09 -13.66 -1.20
C ASP A 538 -13.69 -14.27 -1.29
N LEU A 539 -13.34 -15.10 -0.30
CA LEU A 539 -12.19 -15.98 -0.34
C LEU A 539 -12.61 -17.39 -0.77
N SER A 540 -12.05 -17.88 -1.87
CA SER A 540 -12.35 -19.21 -2.40
C SER A 540 -11.10 -20.04 -2.65
N VAL A 541 -11.25 -21.36 -2.56
CA VAL A 541 -10.18 -22.36 -2.77
C VAL A 541 -10.64 -23.40 -3.79
N LEU A 542 -9.81 -23.64 -4.80
CA LEU A 542 -9.99 -24.71 -5.79
C LEU A 542 -8.94 -25.78 -5.54
N LEU A 543 -9.37 -27.04 -5.44
CA LEU A 543 -8.50 -28.18 -5.18
C LEU A 543 -8.38 -29.02 -6.45
N TYR A 544 -7.14 -29.31 -6.87
CA TYR A 544 -6.85 -30.10 -8.06
C TYR A 544 -6.00 -31.32 -7.70
N ASP A 545 -6.14 -32.39 -8.47
CA ASP A 545 -5.25 -33.54 -8.38
C ASP A 545 -3.93 -33.31 -9.14
N ALA A 546 -3.01 -34.28 -9.07
CA ALA A 546 -1.71 -34.21 -9.74
C ALA A 546 -1.80 -34.14 -11.28
N LYS A 547 -2.95 -34.49 -11.87
CA LYS A 547 -3.21 -34.43 -13.32
C LYS A 547 -3.94 -33.14 -13.72
N GLY A 548 -4.22 -32.24 -12.76
CA GLY A 548 -4.94 -30.99 -12.98
C GLY A 548 -6.46 -31.14 -13.06
N ALA A 549 -7.00 -32.31 -12.71
CA ALA A 549 -8.44 -32.49 -12.62
C ALA A 549 -8.97 -31.85 -11.32
N LEU A 550 -10.09 -31.15 -11.41
CA LEU A 550 -10.71 -30.50 -10.26
C LEU A 550 -11.25 -31.57 -9.29
N LEU A 551 -10.74 -31.57 -8.07
CA LEU A 551 -11.16 -32.46 -6.99
C LEU A 551 -12.35 -31.89 -6.20
N ASP A 552 -12.27 -30.61 -5.81
CA ASP A 552 -13.27 -29.97 -4.96
C ASP A 552 -13.13 -28.44 -4.94
N ARG A 553 -14.11 -27.74 -4.35
CA ARG A 553 -14.15 -26.27 -4.24
C ARG A 553 -14.69 -25.84 -2.88
N VAL A 554 -14.03 -24.90 -2.23
CA VAL A 554 -14.50 -24.25 -1.00
C VAL A 554 -14.70 -22.76 -1.28
N TRP A 555 -15.90 -22.25 -1.01
CA TRP A 555 -16.33 -20.87 -1.27
C TRP A 555 -17.58 -20.57 -0.44
N TYR A 556 -18.14 -19.36 -0.51
CA TYR A 556 -19.30 -18.98 0.32
C TYR A 556 -20.47 -19.98 0.21
N GLY A 557 -20.73 -20.50 -0.99
CA GLY A 557 -21.80 -21.47 -1.24
C GLY A 557 -21.47 -22.93 -0.89
N SER A 558 -20.22 -23.23 -0.55
CA SER A 558 -19.77 -24.57 -0.10
C SER A 558 -18.59 -24.43 0.85
N GLN A 559 -18.89 -24.33 2.15
CA GLN A 559 -17.91 -23.97 3.17
C GLN A 559 -16.98 -25.13 3.58
N ARG A 560 -17.12 -26.31 2.97
CA ARG A 560 -16.34 -27.49 3.36
C ARG A 560 -16.05 -28.40 2.18
N ALA A 561 -14.77 -28.70 1.99
CA ALA A 561 -14.32 -29.79 1.12
C ALA A 561 -13.77 -30.92 1.99
N LYS A 562 -14.56 -32.00 2.11
CA LYS A 562 -14.25 -33.20 2.91
C LYS A 562 -13.76 -32.85 4.34
N LYS A 563 -12.74 -33.52 4.86
CA LYS A 563 -12.23 -33.34 6.24
C LYS A 563 -11.04 -32.39 6.37
N TYR A 564 -10.55 -31.81 5.27
CA TYR A 564 -9.24 -31.14 5.23
C TYR A 564 -9.26 -29.68 4.76
N CYS A 565 -10.39 -29.13 4.31
CA CYS A 565 -10.51 -27.71 3.97
C CYS A 565 -11.86 -27.17 4.45
N TYR A 566 -11.80 -26.03 5.14
CA TYR A 566 -12.94 -25.39 5.79
C TYR A 566 -12.89 -23.88 5.55
N HIS A 567 -14.05 -23.30 5.26
CA HIS A 567 -14.29 -21.86 5.29
C HIS A 567 -14.90 -21.53 6.64
N SER A 568 -14.35 -20.55 7.37
CA SER A 568 -14.83 -20.17 8.71
C SER A 568 -16.20 -19.49 8.70
N GLY A 569 -16.72 -19.16 7.52
CA GLY A 569 -17.88 -18.29 7.36
C GLY A 569 -17.47 -16.81 7.43
N THR A 570 -18.35 -15.95 6.91
CA THR A 570 -18.36 -14.50 7.13
C THR A 570 -18.95 -14.19 8.49
#